data_AF-A0A0C2GNU4-F1
#
_entry.id   AF-A0A0C2GNU4-F1
#
_cell.length_a   1.000
_cell.length_b   1.000
_cell.length_c   1.000
_cell.angle_alpha   90.00
_cell.angle_beta   90.00
_cell.angle_gamma   90.00
#
_symmetry.space_group_name_H-M   'P 1'
#
loop_
_entity.id
_entity.type
_entity.pdbx_description
1 polymer ?
#
loop_
_entity_poly.entity_id
_entity_poly.type
_entity_poly.pdbx_seq_one_letter_code
_entity_poly.pdbx_strand_id
1 'polypeptide(L)'
;MVFGNGTLWTNYRMKLTGPCDMNLKRFPFDQQKCFLTFESYNYNTGEVRMQWNQPYPVMLLKPIQLPDFELVNFSVIAVEQMYPAGWWDELTVAFVFKRRYGWYILQGYIPTMVTIVISWISFYLGPRAIPARTMLGVNSLLAMTFQFGNIIRNLPRVSYVKAIDVWMLRLVMMLRLR
;
A
#
# COMPACT_ATOMS: atom_id res chain seq x y z
N MET A 1 -37.38 -5.93 7.09
CA MET A 1 -38.60 -6.58 6.57
C MET A 1 -38.83 -7.85 7.36
N VAL A 2 -40.06 -8.08 7.80
CA VAL A 2 -40.44 -9.32 8.51
C VAL A 2 -41.23 -10.16 7.52
N PHE A 3 -40.83 -11.42 7.32
CA PHE A 3 -41.55 -12.35 6.46
C PHE A 3 -42.59 -13.13 7.27
N GLY A 4 -43.62 -13.66 6.60
CA GLY A 4 -44.71 -14.40 7.27
C GLY A 4 -44.27 -15.68 8.00
N ASN A 5 -43.10 -16.22 7.68
CA ASN A 5 -42.48 -17.36 8.37
C ASN A 5 -41.63 -16.95 9.59
N GLY A 6 -41.65 -15.67 9.98
CA GLY A 6 -40.88 -15.16 11.11
C GLY A 6 -39.42 -14.82 10.79
N THR A 7 -38.96 -14.97 9.54
CA THR A 7 -37.60 -14.53 9.19
C THR A 7 -37.52 -13.01 9.11
N LEU A 8 -36.36 -12.48 9.50
CA LEU A 8 -36.09 -11.05 9.54
C LEU A 8 -35.00 -10.71 8.54
N TRP A 9 -35.27 -9.75 7.65
CA TRP A 9 -34.26 -9.15 6.79
C TRP A 9 -33.95 -7.74 7.27
N THR A 10 -32.69 -7.53 7.66
CA THR A 10 -32.16 -6.24 8.09
C THR A 10 -31.12 -5.75 7.09
N ASN A 11 -31.14 -4.45 6.79
CA ASN A 11 -30.18 -3.82 5.89
C ASN A 11 -29.68 -2.52 6.53
N TYR A 12 -28.36 -2.38 6.59
CA TYR A 12 -27.70 -1.21 7.19
C TYR A 12 -26.68 -0.64 6.21
N ARG A 13 -26.61 0.69 6.15
CA ARG A 13 -25.56 1.41 5.42
C ARG A 13 -24.55 1.93 6.44
N MET A 14 -23.37 1.33 6.46
CA MET A 14 -22.32 1.65 7.43
C MET A 14 -21.08 2.19 6.71
N LYS A 15 -20.42 3.18 7.31
CA LYS A 15 -19.07 3.61 6.93
C LYS A 15 -18.11 3.09 8.00
N LEU A 16 -17.26 2.15 7.61
CA LEU A 16 -16.32 1.48 8.51
C LEU A 16 -14.91 1.99 8.23
N THR A 17 -14.17 2.25 9.30
CA THR A 17 -12.73 2.55 9.25
C THR A 17 -12.05 1.56 10.16
N GLY A 18 -11.23 0.68 9.58
CA GLY A 18 -10.51 -0.36 10.31
C GLY A 18 -9.00 -0.23 10.11
N PRO A 19 -8.19 -0.80 11.02
CA PRO A 19 -6.76 -0.91 10.82
C PRO A 19 -6.46 -1.85 9.63
N CYS A 20 -5.46 -1.50 8.84
CA CYS A 20 -4.90 -2.39 7.83
C CYS A 20 -3.38 -2.38 7.95
N ASP A 21 -2.81 -3.55 8.24
CA ASP A 21 -1.36 -3.71 8.27
C ASP A 21 -0.81 -3.77 6.85
N MET A 22 0.02 -2.78 6.52
CA MET A 22 0.54 -2.59 5.17
C MET A 22 2.01 -2.98 5.08
N ASN A 23 2.33 -3.85 4.12
CA ASN A 23 3.69 -4.24 3.82
C ASN A 23 4.26 -3.43 2.65
N LEU A 24 5.11 -2.45 2.96
CA LEU A 24 5.68 -1.50 2.00
C LEU A 24 7.06 -1.92 1.46
N LYS A 25 7.53 -3.15 1.74
CA LYS A 25 8.87 -3.60 1.30
C LYS A 25 9.07 -3.45 -0.22
N ARG A 26 8.03 -3.71 -1.01
CA ARG A 26 8.05 -3.63 -2.48
C ARG A 26 7.52 -2.30 -3.04
N PHE A 27 7.40 -1.27 -2.21
CA PHE A 27 6.91 0.04 -2.65
C PHE A 27 7.74 0.62 -3.82
N PRO A 28 7.12 1.17 -4.88
CA PRO A 28 5.67 1.41 -5.09
C PRO A 28 4.91 0.28 -5.83
N PHE A 29 5.55 -0.86 -6.09
CA PHE A 29 4.98 -2.02 -6.79
C PHE A 29 4.39 -3.05 -5.82
N ASP A 30 3.78 -2.56 -4.75
CA ASP A 30 3.23 -3.33 -3.65
C ASP A 30 1.75 -3.71 -3.87
N GLN A 31 1.35 -4.80 -3.22
CA GLN A 31 -0.04 -5.19 -3.03
C GLN A 31 -0.31 -5.25 -1.53
N GLN A 32 -1.45 -4.70 -1.12
CA GLN A 32 -1.88 -4.63 0.27
C GLN A 32 -3.12 -5.50 0.46
N LYS A 33 -3.12 -6.31 1.52
CA LYS A 33 -4.25 -7.14 1.91
C LYS A 33 -4.85 -6.54 3.19
N CYS A 34 -6.08 -6.07 3.10
CA CYS A 34 -6.80 -5.53 4.24
C CYS A 34 -7.95 -6.46 4.61
N PHE A 35 -8.21 -6.63 5.90
CA PHE A 35 -9.25 -7.52 6.42
C PHE A 35 -10.35 -6.70 7.06
N LEU A 36 -11.59 -7.09 6.81
CA LEU A 36 -12.77 -6.57 7.46
C LEU A 36 -13.48 -7.73 8.15
N THR A 37 -13.31 -7.82 9.46
CA THR A 37 -13.89 -8.86 10.30
C THR A 37 -15.20 -8.38 10.90
N PHE A 38 -16.23 -9.21 10.82
CA PHE A 38 -17.49 -9.08 11.51
C PHE A 38 -17.62 -10.20 12.54
N GLU A 39 -17.99 -9.85 13.76
CA GLU A 39 -18.13 -10.76 14.89
C GLU A 39 -19.23 -10.25 15.83
N SER A 40 -19.92 -11.16 16.51
CA SER A 40 -20.85 -10.83 17.58
C SER A 40 -20.10 -10.40 18.85
N TYR A 41 -20.41 -9.21 19.37
CA TYR A 41 -19.71 -8.69 20.55
C TYR A 41 -20.03 -9.47 21.84
N ASN A 42 -21.30 -9.85 22.06
CA ASN A 42 -21.76 -10.47 23.32
C ASN A 42 -22.08 -11.96 23.20
N TYR A 43 -22.53 -12.41 22.02
CA TYR A 43 -23.10 -13.75 21.85
C TYR A 43 -22.04 -14.69 21.29
N ASN A 44 -21.84 -15.82 21.93
CA ASN A 44 -20.93 -16.87 21.47
C ASN A 44 -21.61 -17.78 20.43
N THR A 45 -20.88 -18.76 19.91
CA THR A 45 -21.40 -19.74 18.92
C THR A 45 -22.55 -20.60 19.43
N GLY A 46 -22.70 -20.77 20.75
CA GLY A 46 -23.80 -21.51 21.35
C GLY A 46 -25.15 -20.77 21.29
N GLU A 47 -25.11 -19.45 21.21
CA GLU A 47 -26.32 -18.61 21.17
C GLU A 47 -26.62 -18.10 19.75
N VAL A 48 -25.59 -17.64 19.04
CA VAL A 48 -25.73 -17.05 17.70
C VAL A 48 -24.71 -17.66 16.76
N ARG A 49 -25.21 -18.19 15.62
CA ARG A 49 -24.37 -18.70 14.53
C ARG A 49 -24.35 -17.71 13.38
N MET A 50 -23.16 -17.27 12.98
CA MET A 50 -22.97 -16.34 11.87
C MET A 50 -22.47 -17.09 10.64
N GLN A 51 -23.14 -16.90 9.50
CA GLN A 51 -22.78 -17.56 8.25
C GLN A 51 -22.91 -16.60 7.08
N TRP A 52 -22.03 -16.76 6.11
CA TRP A 52 -22.11 -16.06 4.83
C TRP A 52 -23.30 -16.57 4.01
N ASN A 53 -24.08 -15.64 3.46
CA ASN A 53 -25.18 -16.00 2.57
C ASN A 53 -24.64 -16.59 1.25
N GLN A 54 -25.15 -17.75 0.85
CA GLN A 54 -24.73 -18.44 -0.37
C GLN A 54 -25.75 -18.23 -1.51
N PRO A 55 -25.33 -18.18 -2.78
CA PRO A 55 -23.97 -18.38 -3.29
C PRO A 55 -23.12 -17.09 -3.34
N TYR A 56 -23.72 -15.93 -3.05
CA TYR A 56 -23.08 -14.62 -3.18
C TYR A 56 -22.97 -13.93 -1.81
N PRO A 57 -21.85 -14.11 -1.10
CA PRO A 57 -21.69 -13.58 0.25
C PRO A 57 -21.37 -12.08 0.24
N VAL A 58 -20.67 -11.61 -0.79
CA VAL A 58 -20.31 -10.20 -0.99
C VAL A 58 -20.57 -9.84 -2.45
N MET A 59 -21.36 -8.79 -2.67
CA MET A 59 -21.62 -8.23 -3.99
C MET A 59 -21.13 -6.78 -4.03
N LEU A 60 -20.38 -6.42 -5.07
CA LEU A 60 -19.99 -5.04 -5.33
C LEU A 60 -21.04 -4.38 -6.22
N LEU A 61 -21.69 -3.33 -5.69
CA LEU A 61 -22.67 -2.55 -6.44
C LEU A 61 -22.02 -1.68 -7.54
N LYS A 62 -20.78 -1.24 -7.30
CA LYS A 62 -19.97 -0.43 -8.21
C LYS A 62 -18.50 -0.83 -8.08
N PRO A 63 -17.69 -0.70 -9.14
CA PRO A 63 -16.26 -0.89 -9.04
C PRO A 63 -15.66 0.12 -8.05
N ILE A 64 -14.92 -0.40 -7.08
CA ILE A 64 -14.25 0.42 -6.07
C ILE A 64 -12.95 0.94 -6.69
N GLN A 65 -12.94 2.20 -7.09
CA GLN A 65 -11.75 2.88 -7.60
C GLN A 65 -11.29 3.94 -6.59
N LEU A 66 -10.08 3.76 -6.06
CA LEU A 66 -9.43 4.77 -5.24
C LEU A 66 -8.38 5.50 -6.10
N PRO A 67 -8.05 6.77 -5.79
CA PRO A 67 -7.03 7.51 -6.53
C PRO A 67 -5.66 6.82 -6.53
N ASP A 68 -5.25 6.24 -5.40
CA ASP A 68 -3.93 5.63 -5.22
C ASP A 68 -3.94 4.10 -5.33
N PHE A 69 -5.12 3.48 -5.25
CA PHE A 69 -5.27 2.02 -5.19
C PHE A 69 -6.40 1.53 -6.08
N GLU A 70 -6.21 0.33 -6.61
CA GLU A 70 -7.22 -0.43 -7.33
C GLU A 70 -7.52 -1.71 -6.56
N LEU A 71 -8.80 -2.02 -6.39
CA LEU A 71 -9.20 -3.31 -5.85
C LEU A 71 -9.02 -4.38 -6.93
N VAL A 72 -8.13 -5.33 -6.69
CA VAL A 72 -7.83 -6.42 -7.63
C VAL A 72 -8.71 -7.63 -7.37
N ASN A 73 -8.84 -8.02 -6.11
CA ASN A 73 -9.60 -9.19 -5.71
C ASN A 73 -10.15 -9.03 -4.30
N PHE A 74 -11.17 -9.80 -3.96
CA PHE A 74 -11.66 -9.97 -2.60
C PHE A 74 -12.02 -11.43 -2.36
N SER A 75 -11.90 -11.88 -1.11
CA SER A 75 -12.28 -13.23 -0.71
C SER A 75 -12.99 -13.18 0.64
N VAL A 76 -13.90 -14.13 0.86
CA VAL A 76 -14.58 -14.29 2.15
C VAL A 76 -13.98 -15.46 2.92
N ILE A 77 -13.97 -15.33 4.23
CA ILE A 77 -13.46 -16.33 5.17
C ILE A 77 -14.49 -16.40 6.31
N ALA A 78 -14.79 -17.61 6.77
CA ALA A 78 -15.58 -17.85 7.97
C ALA A 78 -14.79 -18.82 8.86
N VAL A 79 -14.50 -18.42 10.09
CA VAL A 79 -13.67 -19.20 11.02
C VAL A 79 -14.28 -19.13 12.42
N GLU A 80 -14.16 -20.20 13.18
CA GLU A 80 -14.42 -20.19 14.62
C GLU A 80 -13.15 -19.82 15.37
N GLN A 81 -13.19 -18.74 16.14
CA GLN A 81 -12.07 -18.29 16.95
C GLN A 81 -12.31 -18.61 18.43
N MET A 82 -11.25 -19.06 19.10
CA MET A 82 -11.26 -19.30 20.53
C MET A 82 -10.79 -18.05 21.28
N TYR A 83 -11.66 -17.50 22.11
CA TYR A 83 -11.35 -16.44 23.05
C TYR A 83 -11.39 -16.97 24.49
N PRO A 84 -10.86 -16.23 25.49
CA PRO A 84 -10.90 -16.66 26.88
C PRO A 84 -12.31 -16.96 27.41
N ALA A 85 -13.34 -16.37 26.81
CA ALA A 85 -14.74 -16.54 27.21
C ALA A 85 -15.49 -17.64 26.43
N GLY A 86 -14.82 -18.43 25.56
CA GLY A 86 -15.45 -19.43 24.68
C GLY A 86 -15.14 -19.28 23.18
N TRP A 87 -16.02 -19.83 22.34
CA TRP A 87 -15.89 -19.81 20.87
C TRP A 87 -16.79 -18.75 20.23
N TRP A 88 -16.27 -18.04 19.24
CA TRP A 88 -17.00 -17.04 18.44
C TRP A 88 -16.90 -17.32 16.95
N ASP A 89 -17.95 -16.96 16.21
CA ASP A 89 -17.95 -17.00 14.75
C ASP A 89 -17.38 -15.68 14.19
N GLU A 90 -16.28 -15.78 13.45
CA GLU A 90 -15.64 -14.68 12.76
C GLU A 90 -15.96 -14.73 11.26
N LEU A 91 -16.60 -13.69 10.73
CA LEU A 91 -16.85 -13.53 9.30
C LEU A 91 -15.93 -12.44 8.73
N THR A 92 -14.91 -12.82 7.99
CA THR A 92 -13.88 -11.90 7.48
C THR A 92 -13.96 -11.75 5.97
N VAL A 93 -13.91 -10.51 5.50
CA VAL A 93 -13.72 -10.18 4.08
C VAL A 93 -12.29 -9.67 3.89
N ALA A 94 -11.51 -10.36 3.06
CA ALA A 94 -10.16 -9.95 2.69
C ALA A 94 -10.20 -9.19 1.36
N PHE A 95 -9.77 -7.94 1.35
CA PHE A 95 -9.63 -7.10 0.17
C PHE A 95 -8.17 -7.01 -0.26
N VAL A 96 -7.91 -7.24 -1.55
CA VAL A 96 -6.58 -7.13 -2.15
C VAL A 96 -6.50 -5.86 -2.98
N PHE A 97 -5.79 -4.87 -2.47
CA PHE A 97 -5.54 -3.59 -3.13
C PHE A 97 -4.17 -3.60 -3.81
N LYS A 98 -4.10 -3.10 -5.05
CA LYS A 98 -2.86 -2.86 -5.78
C LYS A 98 -2.63 -1.36 -5.93
N ARG A 99 -1.42 -0.90 -5.64
CA ARG A 99 -1.07 0.51 -5.76
C ARG A 99 -0.94 0.94 -7.22
N ARG A 100 -1.45 2.13 -7.54
CA ARG A 100 -1.22 2.79 -8.83
C ARG A 100 0.17 3.45 -8.81
N TYR A 101 1.14 2.80 -9.43
CA TYR A 101 2.54 3.24 -9.39
C TYR A 101 2.89 4.34 -10.41
N GLY A 102 1.98 4.69 -11.33
CA GLY A 102 2.27 5.59 -12.46
C GLY A 102 2.80 6.96 -12.03
N TRP A 103 2.21 7.56 -11.00
CA TRP A 103 2.67 8.83 -10.44
C TRP A 103 4.09 8.73 -9.86
N TYR A 104 4.40 7.66 -9.12
CA TYR A 104 5.73 7.44 -8.53
C TYR A 104 6.81 7.21 -9.59
N ILE A 105 6.48 6.58 -10.72
CA ILE A 105 7.41 6.44 -11.84
C ILE A 105 7.71 7.81 -12.47
N LEU A 106 6.67 8.57 -12.80
CA LEU A 106 6.80 9.86 -13.48
C LEU A 106 7.50 10.91 -12.62
N GLN A 107 7.18 11.00 -11.33
CA GLN A 107 7.74 12.04 -10.44
C GLN A 107 8.97 11.58 -9.64
N GLY A 108 9.17 10.27 -9.46
CA GLY A 108 10.29 9.73 -8.68
C GLY A 108 11.37 9.11 -9.56
N TYR A 109 11.02 8.07 -10.33
CA TYR A 109 12.01 7.29 -11.08
C TYR A 109 12.57 8.03 -12.30
N ILE A 110 11.73 8.69 -13.11
CA ILE A 110 12.21 9.39 -14.31
C ILE A 110 13.18 10.54 -13.96
N PRO A 111 12.86 11.45 -13.01
CA PRO A 111 13.77 12.53 -12.65
C PRO A 111 15.10 12.02 -12.09
N THR A 112 15.08 10.98 -11.26
CA THR A 112 16.31 10.39 -10.72
C THR A 112 17.18 9.75 -11.81
N MET A 113 16.58 9.10 -12.82
CA MET A 113 17.30 8.59 -13.98
C MET A 113 17.94 9.69 -14.82
N VAL A 114 17.22 10.79 -15.06
CA VAL A 114 17.77 11.94 -15.79
C VAL A 114 18.97 12.52 -15.03
N THR A 115 18.92 12.62 -13.70
CA THR A 115 20.06 13.05 -12.87
C THR A 115 21.28 12.15 -13.05
N ILE A 116 21.10 10.82 -13.16
CA ILE A 116 22.22 9.91 -13.47
C ILE A 116 22.83 10.27 -14.83
N VAL A 117 22.01 10.41 -15.87
CA VAL A 117 22.50 10.71 -17.22
C VAL A 117 23.24 12.05 -17.25
N ILE A 118 22.73 13.08 -16.55
CA ILE A 118 23.42 14.37 -16.43
C ILE A 118 24.75 14.22 -15.71
N SER A 119 24.83 13.40 -14.66
CA SER A 119 26.11 13.16 -13.97
C SER A 119 27.15 12.50 -14.88
N TRP A 120 26.74 11.76 -15.92
CA TRP A 120 27.66 11.19 -16.90
C TRP A 120 28.25 12.23 -17.85
N ILE A 121 27.59 13.38 -18.04
CA ILE A 121 28.11 14.48 -18.87
C ILE A 121 29.44 15.01 -18.29
N SER A 122 29.63 14.92 -16.97
CA SER A 122 30.88 15.31 -16.30
C SER A 122 32.13 14.60 -16.83
N PHE A 123 32.00 13.44 -17.49
CA PHE A 123 33.11 12.69 -18.11
C PHE A 123 33.61 13.32 -19.40
N TYR A 124 32.74 14.03 -20.10
CA TYR A 124 33.08 14.73 -21.34
C TYR A 124 33.75 16.07 -21.06
N LEU A 125 33.68 16.58 -19.81
CA LEU A 125 34.37 17.80 -19.43
C LEU A 125 35.87 17.53 -19.23
N GLY A 126 36.69 18.37 -19.86
CA GLY A 126 38.15 18.26 -19.78
C GLY A 126 38.67 18.34 -18.33
N PRO A 127 39.85 17.73 -18.03
CA PRO A 127 40.39 17.63 -16.66
C PRO A 127 40.64 18.98 -15.97
N ARG A 128 40.75 20.06 -16.74
CA ARG A 128 41.05 21.41 -16.25
C ARG A 128 39.81 22.12 -15.67
N ALA A 129 38.60 21.63 -15.91
CA ALA A 129 37.35 22.23 -15.43
C ALA A 129 36.87 21.62 -14.09
N ILE A 130 37.74 21.62 -13.08
CA ILE A 130 37.44 21.12 -11.72
C ILE A 130 36.17 21.75 -11.11
N PRO A 131 35.96 23.08 -11.12
CA PRO A 131 34.78 23.69 -10.47
C PRO A 131 33.45 23.28 -11.12
N ALA A 132 33.43 23.03 -12.43
CA ALA A 132 32.23 22.58 -13.12
C ALA A 132 31.85 21.14 -12.70
N ARG A 133 32.84 20.26 -12.55
CA ARG A 133 32.62 18.86 -12.13
C ARG A 133 32.11 18.76 -10.70
N THR A 134 32.70 19.52 -9.77
CA THR A 134 32.25 19.52 -8.36
C THR A 134 30.85 20.12 -8.21
N MET A 135 30.55 21.22 -8.91
CA MET A 135 29.22 21.83 -8.89
C MET A 135 28.13 20.89 -9.43
N LEU A 136 28.39 20.16 -10.52
CA LEU A 136 27.46 19.18 -11.06
C LEU A 136 27.21 18.01 -10.08
N GLY A 137 28.25 17.52 -9.40
CA GLY A 137 28.13 16.45 -8.40
C GLY A 137 27.30 16.87 -7.19
N VAL A 138 27.59 18.06 -6.62
CA VAL A 138 26.87 18.59 -5.45
C VAL A 138 25.41 18.87 -5.77
N ASN A 139 25.12 19.51 -6.91
CA ASN A 139 23.75 19.79 -7.32
C ASN A 139 22.95 18.51 -7.59
N SER A 140 23.59 17.48 -8.15
CA SER A 140 22.96 16.16 -8.37
C SER A 140 22.59 15.48 -7.04
N LEU A 141 23.50 15.51 -6.06
CA LEU A 141 23.25 14.96 -4.73
C LEU A 141 22.12 15.70 -4.02
N LEU A 142 22.11 17.03 -4.09
CA LEU A 142 21.06 17.87 -3.51
C LEU A 142 19.70 17.61 -4.18
N ALA A 143 19.65 17.50 -5.50
CA ALA A 143 18.42 17.17 -6.22
C ALA A 143 17.87 15.80 -5.78
N MET A 144 18.73 14.80 -5.61
CA MET A 144 18.33 13.47 -5.12
C MET A 144 17.79 13.50 -3.69
N THR A 145 18.43 14.24 -2.77
CA THR A 145 17.95 14.34 -1.38
C THR A 145 16.59 15.05 -1.32
N PHE A 146 16.38 16.10 -2.11
CA PHE A 146 15.07 16.76 -2.23
C PHE A 146 13.99 15.83 -2.79
N GLN A 147 14.27 15.09 -3.86
CA GLN A 147 13.33 14.14 -4.46
C GLN A 147 12.93 13.02 -3.49
N PHE A 148 13.90 12.45 -2.77
CA PHE A 148 13.66 11.44 -1.75
C PHE A 148 12.80 11.98 -0.60
N GLY A 149 13.11 13.19 -0.15
CA GLY A 149 12.34 13.88 0.88
C GLY A 149 10.89 14.12 0.46
N ASN A 150 10.64 14.47 -0.80
CA ASN A 150 9.29 14.68 -1.31
C ASN A 150 8.48 13.36 -1.31
N ILE A 151 9.08 12.25 -1.75
CA ILE A 151 8.38 10.96 -1.79
C ILE A 151 8.10 10.43 -0.38
N ILE A 152 9.05 10.54 0.56
CA ILE A 152 8.86 10.05 1.93
C ILE A 152 7.78 10.83 2.68
N ARG A 153 7.62 12.14 2.41
CA ARG A 153 6.60 12.97 3.08
C ARG A 153 5.17 12.46 2.86
N ASN A 154 4.93 11.82 1.72
CA ASN A 154 3.61 11.29 1.37
C ASN A 154 3.40 9.84 1.83
N LEU A 155 4.40 9.23 2.48
CA LEU A 155 4.35 7.84 2.93
C LEU A 155 4.35 7.75 4.47
N PRO A 156 3.68 6.75 5.04
CA PRO A 156 3.80 6.47 6.47
C PRO A 156 5.25 6.10 6.80
N ARG A 157 5.73 6.57 7.95
CA ARG A 157 7.08 6.26 8.43
C ARG A 157 7.14 4.78 8.81
N VAL A 158 7.95 4.02 8.08
CA VAL A 158 8.26 2.62 8.38
C VAL A 158 9.75 2.46 8.64
N SER A 159 10.09 1.56 9.57
CA SER A 159 11.46 1.32 10.02
C SER A 159 12.26 0.35 9.14
N TYR A 160 11.60 -0.39 8.24
CA TYR A 160 12.26 -1.34 7.34
C TYR A 160 12.60 -0.73 5.98
N VAL A 161 13.60 -1.34 5.32
CA VAL A 161 14.08 -0.94 4.00
C VAL A 161 13.02 -1.25 2.94
N LYS A 162 12.68 -0.23 2.13
CA LYS A 162 11.78 -0.32 0.98
C LYS A 162 12.57 -0.42 -0.31
N ALA A 163 11.96 -0.94 -1.38
CA ALA A 163 12.60 -1.02 -2.69
C ALA A 163 13.08 0.36 -3.21
N ILE A 164 12.33 1.43 -2.92
CA ILE A 164 12.76 2.81 -3.22
C ILE A 164 14.01 3.25 -2.44
N ASP A 165 14.19 2.78 -1.20
CA ASP A 165 15.38 3.13 -0.41
C ASP A 165 16.62 2.47 -1.05
N VAL A 166 16.49 1.22 -1.50
CA VAL A 166 17.55 0.51 -2.24
C VAL A 166 17.86 1.21 -3.57
N TRP A 167 16.83 1.67 -4.29
CA TRP A 167 16.99 2.45 -5.51
C TRP A 167 17.82 3.71 -5.26
N MET A 168 17.45 4.51 -4.26
CA MET A 168 18.17 5.73 -3.90
C MET A 168 19.61 5.48 -3.45
N LEU A 169 19.84 4.43 -2.65
CA LEU A 169 21.19 4.05 -2.23
C LEU A 169 22.08 3.68 -3.42
N ARG A 170 21.55 2.96 -4.40
CA ARG A 170 22.29 2.64 -5.64
C ARG A 170 22.66 3.89 -6.41
N LEU A 171 21.73 4.85 -6.52
CA LEU A 171 21.96 6.12 -7.20
C LEU A 171 23.05 6.95 -6.53
N VAL A 172 23.00 7.07 -5.20
CA VAL A 172 23.99 7.81 -4.42
C VAL A 172 25.37 7.17 -4.53
N MET A 173 25.46 5.84 -4.46
CA MET A 173 26.74 5.14 -4.66
C MET A 173 27.30 5.36 -6.06
N MET A 174 26.44 5.34 -7.09
CA MET A 174 26.87 5.58 -8.47
C MET A 174 27.39 7.00 -8.70
N LEU A 175 26.82 8.00 -8.03
CA LEU A 175 27.33 9.37 -8.02
C LEU A 175 28.67 9.50 -7.29
N ARG A 176 28.89 8.73 -6.21
CA ARG A 176 30.11 8.80 -5.37
C ARG A 176 31.30 8.04 -5.96
N LEU A 177 31.07 7.02 -6.78
CA LEU A 177 32.12 6.23 -7.45
C LEU A 177 32.78 6.98 -8.64
N ARG A 178 32.56 8.29 -8.79
CA ARG A 178 33.02 9.11 -9.91
C ARG A 178 33.52 10.47 -9.45
#